data_AF-A0A538SDB5-F1
#
_entry.id   AF-A0A538SDB5-F1
#
_cell.length_a   1.000
_cell.length_b   1.000
_cell.length_c   1.000
_cell.angle_alpha   90.00
_cell.angle_beta   90.00
_cell.angle_gamma   90.00
#
_symmetry.space_group_name_H-M   'P 1'
#
loop_
_entity.id
_entity.type
_entity.pdbx_description
1 polymer ?
#
loop_
_entity_poly.entity_id
_entity_poly.type
_entity_poly.pdbx_seq_one_letter_code
_entity_poly.pdbx_strand_id
1 'polypeptide(L)'
;MPFVSLVPATKPSAGPVMGPVALAMTFFTLLCAAALVAILWLNQGTFTYTLDDPYLHLSLAENIAAGHYGINRDDVAAPSSSVLWPYLLAPFSRLPFGYLVPLFLNYAASLGTIALLGRMISTSLEGSNEKPVKLGVVFLVVFLILAANLVGLAFTGMEHSLQVLLSVALVAGLIEETTTARVPSWLPAAIVAGPLVRYENLALSLPALALLACRGRAILAAGCLAALLLGLGGFSLYLHGMGLGWVPLSVSAKSGVIAGGGSLASVLRNLRLNLRPGLGLLFCLAAFVAVARRPRTPADRALALWAAAAVVLHMLVGRFGWFFRYEIYVWISSLVMLIFLFRDALTGSPRPWRCCSSWPAAATWAPWRSPRSAPTTSTSSSTRCTGSRPTSMPLRWESTISAWSRTGTPTTSWTSRVWPRPRRAMRGGARAGRAGW
;
A
#
# COMPACT_ATOMS: atom_id res chain seq x y z
N MET A 1 -7.34 47.03 -1.48
CA MET A 1 -7.85 45.71 -1.89
C MET A 1 -8.03 45.72 -3.40
N PRO A 2 -7.30 44.89 -4.18
CA PRO A 2 -7.71 44.57 -5.53
C PRO A 2 -8.28 43.15 -5.57
N PHE A 3 -9.42 43.03 -6.24
CA PHE A 3 -10.14 41.80 -6.54
C PHE A 3 -9.21 40.78 -7.21
N VAL A 4 -9.05 39.62 -6.58
CA VAL A 4 -8.47 38.43 -7.21
C VAL A 4 -9.54 37.88 -8.16
N SER A 5 -9.22 37.86 -9.44
CA SER A 5 -10.01 37.18 -10.48
C SER A 5 -10.07 35.69 -10.18
N LEU A 6 -11.26 35.24 -9.76
CA LEU A 6 -11.61 33.82 -9.66
C LEU A 6 -11.57 33.21 -11.06
N VAL A 7 -10.51 32.44 -11.34
CA VAL A 7 -10.53 31.47 -12.45
C VAL A 7 -11.71 30.53 -12.18
N PRO A 8 -12.69 30.41 -13.10
CA PRO A 8 -13.82 29.52 -12.88
C PRO A 8 -13.30 28.09 -12.75
N ALA A 9 -13.70 27.41 -11.67
CA ALA A 9 -13.45 26.00 -11.47
C ALA A 9 -14.05 25.24 -12.66
N THR A 10 -13.19 24.74 -13.55
CA THR A 10 -13.59 23.81 -14.60
C THR A 10 -14.20 22.59 -13.92
N LYS A 11 -15.50 22.35 -14.16
CA LYS A 11 -16.15 21.08 -13.79
C LYS A 11 -15.26 19.93 -14.26
N PRO A 12 -14.93 18.95 -13.41
CA PRO A 12 -14.24 17.75 -13.88
C PRO A 12 -15.13 17.10 -14.94
N SER A 13 -14.63 17.02 -16.17
CA SER A 13 -15.31 16.31 -17.24
C SER A 13 -15.36 14.82 -16.86
N ALA A 14 -16.53 14.36 -16.45
CA ALA A 14 -16.84 12.94 -16.31
C ALA A 14 -16.95 12.30 -17.71
N GLY A 15 -15.81 12.21 -18.43
CA GLY A 15 -15.61 11.36 -19.62
C GLY A 15 -14.82 10.11 -19.22
N PRO A 16 -14.86 9.00 -19.99
CA PRO A 16 -14.72 7.66 -19.44
C PRO A 16 -13.27 7.30 -19.11
N VAL A 17 -12.85 7.67 -17.90
CA VAL A 17 -11.70 7.08 -17.17
C VAL A 17 -11.85 5.54 -17.05
N MET A 18 -13.06 5.02 -17.29
CA MET A 18 -13.36 3.59 -17.29
C MET A 18 -12.57 2.77 -18.31
N GLY A 19 -12.14 3.30 -19.46
CA GLY A 19 -11.49 2.49 -20.51
C GLY A 19 -10.19 1.80 -20.06
N PRO A 20 -9.16 2.56 -19.62
CA PRO A 20 -7.89 2.00 -19.14
C PRO A 20 -8.03 1.11 -17.90
N VAL A 21 -8.85 1.55 -16.94
CA VAL A 21 -9.04 0.81 -15.69
C VAL A 21 -9.79 -0.50 -15.93
N ALA A 22 -10.80 -0.51 -16.81
CA ALA A 22 -11.51 -1.72 -17.20
C ALA A 22 -10.55 -2.74 -17.83
N LEU A 23 -9.62 -2.32 -18.68
CA LEU A 23 -8.64 -3.25 -19.28
C LEU A 23 -7.75 -3.91 -18.21
N ALA A 24 -7.29 -3.14 -17.22
CA ALA A 24 -6.51 -3.69 -16.11
C ALA A 24 -7.36 -4.62 -15.21
N MET A 25 -8.64 -4.29 -14.98
CA MET A 25 -9.58 -5.18 -14.29
C MET A 25 -9.80 -6.47 -15.07
N THR A 26 -10.03 -6.41 -16.39
CA THR A 26 -10.17 -7.58 -17.25
C THR A 26 -8.93 -8.45 -17.19
N PHE A 27 -7.73 -7.86 -17.27
CA PHE A 27 -6.48 -8.58 -17.11
C PHE A 27 -6.40 -9.32 -15.76
N PHE A 28 -6.70 -8.64 -14.65
CA PHE A 28 -6.77 -9.25 -13.33
C PHE A 28 -7.80 -10.38 -13.25
N THR A 29 -9.01 -10.16 -13.77
CA THR A 29 -10.08 -11.18 -13.81
C THR A 29 -9.66 -12.40 -14.62
N LEU A 30 -9.00 -12.22 -15.77
CA LEU A 30 -8.51 -13.34 -16.58
C LEU A 30 -7.43 -14.15 -15.85
N LEU A 31 -6.52 -13.49 -15.14
CA LEU A 31 -5.53 -14.18 -14.31
C LEU A 31 -6.18 -14.95 -13.16
N CYS A 32 -7.17 -14.36 -12.48
CA CYS A 32 -7.92 -15.04 -11.43
C CYS A 32 -8.72 -16.22 -11.98
N ALA A 33 -9.36 -16.08 -13.15
CA ALA A 33 -10.06 -17.16 -13.81
C ALA A 33 -9.11 -18.30 -14.20
N ALA A 34 -7.95 -17.99 -14.78
CA ALA A 34 -6.93 -18.97 -15.09
C ALA A 34 -6.41 -19.70 -13.84
N ALA A 35 -6.16 -18.97 -12.74
CA ALA A 35 -5.76 -19.55 -11.47
C ALA A 35 -6.86 -20.46 -10.89
N LEU A 36 -8.12 -20.04 -10.93
CA LEU A 36 -9.25 -20.85 -10.47
C LEU A 36 -9.38 -22.13 -11.30
N VAL A 37 -9.31 -22.05 -12.63
CA VAL A 37 -9.33 -23.22 -13.52
C VAL A 37 -8.18 -24.16 -13.19
N ALA A 38 -6.97 -23.64 -12.97
CA ALA A 38 -5.82 -24.46 -12.59
C ALA A 38 -6.02 -25.15 -11.23
N ILE A 39 -6.54 -24.44 -10.22
CA ILE A 39 -6.86 -25.00 -8.90
C ILE A 39 -7.88 -26.15 -9.05
N LEU A 40 -8.97 -25.91 -9.77
CA LEU A 40 -10.01 -26.93 -9.97
C LEU A 40 -9.48 -28.13 -10.75
N TRP A 41 -8.66 -27.90 -11.78
CA TRP A 41 -8.08 -28.99 -12.57
C TRP A 41 -7.12 -29.85 -11.73
N LEU A 42 -6.23 -29.22 -10.96
CA LEU A 42 -5.28 -29.92 -10.10
C LEU A 42 -5.96 -30.66 -8.93
N ASN A 43 -7.11 -30.16 -8.47
CA ASN A 43 -7.84 -30.69 -7.33
C ASN A 43 -9.10 -31.49 -7.72
N GLN A 44 -9.16 -32.04 -8.94
CA GLN A 44 -10.27 -32.89 -9.40
C GLN A 44 -11.66 -32.24 -9.21
N GLY A 45 -11.76 -30.95 -9.49
CA GLY A 45 -13.00 -30.15 -9.38
C GLY A 45 -13.24 -29.53 -8.01
N THR A 46 -12.34 -29.70 -7.03
CA THR A 46 -12.52 -29.17 -5.67
C THR A 46 -11.74 -27.87 -5.45
N PHE A 47 -12.41 -26.80 -5.06
CA PHE A 47 -11.73 -25.58 -4.65
C PHE A 47 -11.14 -25.73 -3.25
N THR A 48 -9.86 -25.37 -3.09
CA THR A 48 -9.18 -25.30 -1.79
C THR A 48 -8.40 -24.00 -1.68
N TYR A 49 -8.34 -23.41 -0.49
CA TYR A 49 -7.46 -22.28 -0.24
C TYR A 49 -6.01 -22.74 -0.21
N THR A 50 -5.12 -21.80 -0.56
CA THR A 50 -3.67 -22.04 -0.62
C THR A 50 -3.07 -22.29 0.78
N LEU A 51 -3.75 -21.83 1.83
CA LEU A 51 -3.28 -21.81 3.21
C LEU A 51 -4.33 -22.40 4.14
N ASP A 52 -3.89 -22.78 5.34
CA ASP A 52 -4.69 -23.26 6.46
C ASP A 52 -5.36 -22.12 7.25
N ASP A 53 -4.70 -20.96 7.38
CA ASP A 53 -5.21 -19.77 8.09
C ASP A 53 -6.71 -19.42 7.75
N PRO A 54 -7.17 -19.44 6.49
CA PRO A 54 -8.58 -19.16 6.12
C PRO A 54 -9.58 -20.13 6.73
N TYR A 55 -9.22 -21.40 6.86
CA TYR A 55 -10.09 -22.40 7.46
C TYR A 55 -10.24 -22.17 8.96
N LEU A 56 -9.19 -21.66 9.62
CA LEU A 56 -9.27 -21.19 11.01
C LEU A 56 -10.20 -19.98 11.12
N HIS A 57 -10.14 -19.04 10.17
CA HIS A 57 -11.06 -17.90 10.13
C HIS A 57 -12.50 -18.31 9.90
N LEU A 58 -12.76 -19.27 9.00
CA LEU A 58 -14.09 -19.79 8.73
C LEU A 58 -14.67 -20.54 9.94
N SER A 59 -13.86 -21.38 10.60
CA SER A 59 -14.28 -22.08 11.83
C SER A 59 -14.57 -21.11 12.97
N LEU A 60 -13.71 -20.10 13.16
CA LEU A 60 -13.96 -19.04 14.14
C LEU A 60 -15.23 -18.25 13.81
N ALA A 61 -15.46 -17.94 12.52
CA ALA A 61 -16.64 -17.21 12.07
C ALA A 61 -17.94 -18.00 12.31
N GLU A 62 -17.93 -19.32 12.11
CA GLU A 62 -19.06 -20.21 12.43
C GLU A 62 -19.38 -20.18 13.93
N ASN A 63 -18.36 -20.26 14.79
CA ASN A 63 -18.56 -20.21 16.23
C ASN A 63 -19.02 -18.83 16.70
N ILE A 64 -18.49 -17.73 16.11
CA ILE A 64 -18.98 -16.38 16.39
C ILE A 64 -20.47 -16.27 16.06
N ALA A 65 -20.91 -16.83 14.93
CA ALA A 65 -22.32 -16.85 14.56
C ALA A 65 -23.17 -17.68 15.54
N ALA A 66 -22.57 -18.64 16.24
CA ALA A 66 -23.18 -19.43 17.31
C ALA A 66 -23.05 -18.80 18.71
N GLY A 67 -22.44 -17.61 18.84
CA GLY A 67 -22.28 -16.90 20.11
C GLY A 67 -21.03 -17.27 20.90
N HIS A 68 -20.06 -17.97 20.30
CA HIS A 68 -18.81 -18.41 20.94
C HIS A 68 -17.57 -17.83 20.26
N TYR A 69 -16.53 -17.50 21.03
CA TYR A 69 -15.27 -16.95 20.50
C TYR A 69 -14.11 -17.95 20.71
N GLY A 70 -13.99 -18.88 19.76
CA GLY A 70 -12.98 -19.94 19.76
C GLY A 70 -13.06 -20.80 18.50
N ILE A 71 -12.10 -21.72 18.32
CA ILE A 71 -12.13 -22.72 17.22
C ILE A 71 -12.87 -23.97 17.69
N ASN A 72 -12.54 -24.44 18.90
CA ASN A 72 -13.27 -25.50 19.57
C ASN A 72 -14.49 -24.89 20.25
N ARG A 73 -15.58 -25.67 20.37
CA ARG A 73 -16.81 -25.21 21.04
C ARG A 73 -16.66 -25.13 22.56
N ASP A 74 -15.72 -25.90 23.11
CA ASP A 74 -15.51 -26.02 24.56
C ASP A 74 -14.45 -25.05 25.09
N ASP A 75 -13.60 -24.51 24.21
CA ASP A 75 -12.48 -23.64 24.58
C ASP A 75 -12.61 -22.27 23.94
N VAL A 76 -12.37 -21.22 24.73
CA VAL A 76 -12.19 -19.85 24.22
C VAL A 76 -10.77 -19.69 23.67
N ALA A 77 -10.64 -19.07 22.49
CA ALA A 77 -9.34 -18.84 21.87
C ALA A 77 -9.37 -17.65 20.90
N ALA A 78 -8.25 -16.93 20.78
CA ALA A 78 -8.07 -15.83 19.83
C ALA A 78 -7.03 -16.19 18.75
N PRO A 79 -7.39 -17.07 17.78
CA PRO A 79 -6.47 -17.53 16.74
C PRO A 79 -6.29 -16.51 15.60
N SER A 80 -7.23 -15.58 15.43
CA SER A 80 -7.24 -14.63 14.31
C SER A 80 -6.35 -13.43 14.59
N SER A 81 -5.51 -13.04 13.62
CA SER A 81 -4.73 -11.79 13.66
C SER A 81 -5.53 -10.56 13.20
N SER A 82 -6.80 -10.76 12.87
CA SER A 82 -7.75 -9.73 12.47
C SER A 82 -8.89 -9.64 13.46
N VAL A 83 -9.25 -8.41 13.85
CA VAL A 83 -10.43 -8.16 14.68
C VAL A 83 -11.67 -8.30 13.81
N LEU A 84 -11.74 -7.62 12.67
CA LEU A 84 -12.97 -7.54 11.87
C LEU A 84 -13.21 -8.74 10.95
N TRP A 85 -12.17 -9.36 10.41
CA TRP A 85 -12.33 -10.35 9.33
C TRP A 85 -13.24 -11.54 9.72
N PRO A 86 -13.08 -12.19 10.89
CA PRO A 86 -13.98 -13.28 11.27
C PRO A 86 -15.44 -12.82 11.44
N TYR A 87 -15.68 -11.61 11.94
CA TYR A 87 -17.03 -11.05 12.06
C TYR A 87 -17.65 -10.71 10.70
N LEU A 88 -16.84 -10.32 9.70
CA LEU A 88 -17.32 -10.13 8.34
C LEU A 88 -17.74 -11.46 7.69
N LEU A 89 -17.09 -12.56 8.05
CA LEU A 89 -17.40 -13.90 7.55
C LEU A 89 -18.58 -14.56 8.30
N ALA A 90 -18.78 -14.23 9.58
CA ALA A 90 -19.73 -14.90 10.47
C ALA A 90 -21.17 -14.98 9.91
N PRO A 91 -21.77 -13.94 9.30
CA PRO A 91 -23.12 -14.01 8.76
C PRO A 91 -23.30 -15.07 7.66
N PHE A 92 -22.22 -15.43 6.97
CA PHE A 92 -22.26 -16.35 5.84
C PHE A 92 -21.81 -17.77 6.20
N SER A 93 -21.32 -17.99 7.42
CA SER A 93 -20.76 -19.27 7.87
C SER A 93 -21.74 -20.45 7.75
N ARG A 94 -23.05 -20.20 7.89
CA ARG A 94 -24.11 -21.22 7.79
C ARG A 94 -24.56 -21.54 6.36
N LEU A 95 -24.06 -20.81 5.36
CA LEU A 95 -24.44 -21.04 3.97
C LEU A 95 -23.64 -22.21 3.38
N PRO A 96 -24.22 -23.06 2.51
CA PRO A 96 -23.49 -24.16 1.87
C PRO A 96 -22.24 -23.72 1.08
N PHE A 97 -22.25 -22.49 0.57
CA PHE A 97 -21.14 -21.85 -0.14
C PHE A 97 -20.36 -20.86 0.74
N GLY A 98 -20.60 -20.82 2.05
CA GLY A 98 -19.96 -19.89 2.99
C GLY A 98 -18.44 -19.96 2.96
N TYR A 99 -17.89 -21.15 2.69
CA TYR A 99 -16.45 -21.34 2.53
C TYR A 99 -15.85 -20.59 1.33
N LEU A 100 -16.63 -20.17 0.33
CA LEU A 100 -16.17 -19.38 -0.82
C LEU A 100 -16.23 -17.86 -0.56
N VAL A 101 -16.87 -17.42 0.51
CA VAL A 101 -17.03 -15.98 0.82
C VAL A 101 -15.69 -15.27 0.96
N PRO A 102 -14.65 -15.83 1.61
CA PRO A 102 -13.34 -15.19 1.63
C PRO A 102 -12.77 -14.93 0.23
N LEU A 103 -12.93 -15.86 -0.73
CA LEU A 103 -12.51 -15.65 -2.11
C LEU A 103 -13.25 -14.46 -2.76
N PHE A 104 -14.58 -14.40 -2.61
CA PHE A 104 -15.38 -13.30 -3.18
C PHE A 104 -15.02 -11.94 -2.57
N LEU A 105 -14.87 -11.87 -1.24
CA LEU A 105 -14.48 -10.63 -0.56
C LEU A 105 -13.08 -10.17 -0.98
N ASN A 106 -12.13 -11.10 -1.10
CA ASN A 106 -10.79 -10.75 -1.54
C ASN A 106 -10.75 -10.31 -3.02
N TYR A 107 -11.50 -10.98 -3.89
CA TYR A 107 -11.63 -10.60 -5.29
C TYR A 107 -12.26 -9.21 -5.44
N ALA A 108 -13.33 -8.93 -4.71
CA ALA A 108 -13.96 -7.62 -4.68
C ALA A 108 -13.03 -6.52 -4.14
N ALA A 109 -12.29 -6.80 -3.05
CA ALA A 109 -11.32 -5.87 -2.51
C ALA A 109 -10.16 -5.59 -3.49
N SER A 110 -9.72 -6.60 -4.25
CA SER A 110 -8.71 -6.45 -5.29
C SER A 110 -9.22 -5.60 -6.46
N LEU A 111 -10.46 -5.82 -6.92
CA LEU A 111 -11.10 -4.97 -7.92
C LEU A 111 -11.23 -3.52 -7.44
N GLY A 112 -11.65 -3.31 -6.19
CA GLY A 112 -11.70 -1.99 -5.57
C GLY A 112 -10.33 -1.31 -5.53
N THR A 113 -9.27 -2.09 -5.25
CA THR A 113 -7.88 -1.60 -5.24
C THR A 113 -7.49 -1.14 -6.65
N ILE A 114 -7.75 -1.96 -7.68
CA ILE A 114 -7.45 -1.64 -9.08
C ILE A 114 -8.23 -0.40 -9.53
N ALA A 115 -9.50 -0.30 -9.16
CA ALA A 115 -10.34 0.85 -9.48
C ALA A 115 -9.74 2.15 -8.93
N LEU A 116 -9.33 2.10 -7.65
CA LEU A 116 -8.78 3.25 -6.96
C LEU A 116 -7.40 3.63 -7.49
N LEU A 117 -6.51 2.66 -7.70
CA LEU A 117 -5.20 2.87 -8.33
C LEU A 117 -5.34 3.51 -9.71
N GLY A 118 -6.25 2.97 -10.53
CA GLY A 118 -6.55 3.48 -11.85
C GLY A 118 -6.99 4.94 -11.82
N ARG A 119 -7.94 5.28 -10.94
CA ARG A 119 -8.40 6.67 -10.73
C ARG A 119 -7.26 7.59 -10.26
N MET A 120 -6.45 7.15 -9.29
CA MET A 120 -5.36 7.97 -8.74
C MET A 120 -4.30 8.27 -9.79
N ILE A 121 -3.89 7.26 -10.56
CA ILE A 121 -2.86 7.40 -11.59
C ILE A 121 -3.40 8.23 -12.74
N SER A 122 -4.65 8.00 -13.19
CA SER A 122 -5.24 8.81 -14.25
C SER A 122 -5.29 10.28 -13.87
N THR A 123 -5.73 10.60 -12.64
CA THR A 123 -5.80 12.00 -12.18
C THR A 123 -4.44 12.63 -11.93
N SER A 124 -3.44 11.84 -11.52
CA SER A 124 -2.07 12.35 -11.36
C SER A 124 -1.37 12.63 -12.70
N LEU A 125 -1.82 12.00 -13.78
CA LEU A 125 -1.30 12.16 -15.14
C LEU A 125 -2.22 12.99 -16.04
N GLU A 126 -3.26 13.64 -15.48
CA GLU A 126 -4.16 14.53 -16.21
C GLU A 126 -3.38 15.72 -16.78
N GLY A 127 -3.24 15.74 -18.11
CA GLY A 127 -2.50 16.78 -18.85
C GLY A 127 -2.45 16.55 -20.36
N SER A 128 -2.59 15.31 -20.83
CA SER A 128 -2.66 14.99 -22.26
C SER A 128 -3.69 13.89 -22.53
N ASN A 129 -4.67 14.17 -23.39
CA ASN A 129 -5.68 13.20 -23.82
C ASN A 129 -5.12 12.20 -24.86
N GLU A 130 -3.80 12.08 -24.92
CA GLU A 130 -3.09 11.32 -25.92
C GLU A 130 -3.11 9.83 -25.59
N LYS A 131 -3.33 9.00 -26.62
CA LYS A 131 -3.27 7.53 -26.53
C LYS A 131 -2.07 6.98 -25.74
N PRO A 132 -0.82 7.46 -25.88
CA PRO A 132 0.32 6.98 -25.09
C PRO A 132 0.15 7.12 -23.57
N VAL A 133 -0.47 8.19 -23.08
CA VAL A 133 -0.66 8.39 -21.63
C VAL A 133 -1.68 7.41 -21.07
N LYS A 134 -2.76 7.14 -21.81
CA LYS A 134 -3.75 6.13 -21.42
C LYS A 134 -3.13 4.73 -21.36
N LEU A 135 -2.26 4.39 -22.31
CA LEU A 135 -1.54 3.12 -22.31
C LEU A 135 -0.53 3.01 -21.15
N GLY A 136 0.14 4.12 -20.82
CA GLY A 136 1.02 4.21 -19.65
C GLY A 136 0.28 3.98 -18.33
N VAL A 137 -0.94 4.50 -18.18
CA VAL A 137 -1.80 4.24 -17.01
C VAL A 137 -2.12 2.75 -16.91
N VAL A 138 -2.54 2.10 -18.01
CA VAL A 138 -2.80 0.65 -18.02
C VAL A 138 -1.57 -0.13 -17.60
N PHE A 139 -0.42 0.14 -18.23
CA PHE A 139 0.82 -0.57 -17.94
C PHE A 139 1.24 -0.41 -16.48
N LEU A 140 1.11 0.79 -15.92
CA LEU A 140 1.44 1.05 -14.52
C LEU A 140 0.50 0.33 -13.56
N VAL A 141 -0.82 0.33 -13.83
CA VAL A 141 -1.79 -0.39 -13.01
C VAL A 141 -1.57 -1.91 -13.10
N VAL A 142 -1.30 -2.45 -14.29
CA VAL A 142 -0.95 -3.86 -14.49
C VAL A 142 0.33 -4.22 -13.75
N PHE A 143 1.35 -3.38 -13.82
CA PHE A 143 2.56 -3.54 -13.03
C PHE A 143 2.25 -3.58 -11.52
N LEU A 144 1.40 -2.68 -11.03
CA LEU A 144 1.00 -2.67 -9.61
C LEU A 144 0.16 -3.89 -9.21
N ILE A 145 -0.67 -4.43 -10.10
CA ILE A 145 -1.40 -5.71 -9.85
C ILE A 145 -0.41 -6.83 -9.54
N LEU A 146 0.66 -6.93 -10.34
CA LEU A 146 1.71 -7.94 -10.17
C LEU A 146 2.60 -7.63 -8.95
N ALA A 147 3.02 -6.37 -8.79
CA ALA A 147 3.88 -5.93 -7.70
C ALA A 147 3.20 -6.04 -6.32
N ALA A 148 1.87 -5.92 -6.26
CA ALA A 148 1.08 -6.13 -5.05
C ALA A 148 0.59 -7.57 -4.88
N ASN A 149 0.97 -8.50 -5.76
CA ASN A 149 0.53 -9.91 -5.75
C ASN A 149 -0.99 -10.06 -5.58
N LEU A 150 -1.80 -9.20 -6.21
CA LEU A 150 -3.25 -9.17 -5.95
C LEU A 150 -3.93 -10.49 -6.31
N VAL A 151 -3.45 -11.16 -7.36
CA VAL A 151 -3.97 -12.47 -7.79
C VAL A 151 -3.69 -13.51 -6.71
N GLY A 152 -2.44 -13.64 -6.25
CA GLY A 152 -2.09 -14.60 -5.22
C GLY A 152 -2.84 -14.35 -3.92
N LEU A 153 -2.90 -13.09 -3.48
CA LEU A 153 -3.64 -12.69 -2.28
C LEU A 153 -5.13 -13.04 -2.36
N ALA A 154 -5.75 -12.93 -3.54
CA ALA A 154 -7.15 -13.27 -3.72
C ALA A 154 -7.46 -14.73 -3.36
N PHE A 155 -6.56 -15.65 -3.71
CA PHE A 155 -6.67 -17.08 -3.43
C PHE A 155 -6.11 -17.50 -2.07
N THR A 156 -5.60 -16.55 -1.28
CA THR A 156 -5.20 -16.85 0.09
C THR A 156 -6.36 -16.95 1.05
N GLY A 157 -7.54 -16.38 0.76
CA GLY A 157 -8.72 -16.44 1.65
C GLY A 157 -8.59 -15.68 2.98
N MET A 158 -7.55 -14.87 3.16
CA MET A 158 -7.33 -14.05 4.36
C MET A 158 -7.71 -12.59 4.11
N GLU A 159 -7.60 -11.76 5.12
CA GLU A 159 -7.95 -10.34 5.13
C GLU A 159 -7.03 -9.40 4.31
N HIS A 160 -5.97 -9.93 3.69
CA HIS A 160 -4.89 -9.12 3.12
C HIS A 160 -5.31 -8.30 1.89
N SER A 161 -6.21 -8.80 1.02
CA SER A 161 -6.68 -7.98 -0.10
C SER A 161 -7.52 -6.79 0.38
N LEU A 162 -8.30 -6.98 1.46
CA LEU A 162 -9.02 -5.89 2.12
C LEU A 162 -8.04 -4.92 2.80
N GLN A 163 -7.00 -5.43 3.46
CA GLN A 163 -5.94 -4.61 4.03
C GLN A 163 -5.31 -3.70 2.96
N VAL A 164 -4.95 -4.25 1.79
CA VAL A 164 -4.39 -3.50 0.66
C VAL A 164 -5.36 -2.42 0.17
N LEU A 165 -6.65 -2.74 -0.01
CA LEU A 165 -7.67 -1.76 -0.39
C LEU A 165 -7.70 -0.58 0.59
N LEU A 166 -7.74 -0.86 1.90
CA LEU A 166 -7.78 0.17 2.93
C LEU A 166 -6.49 1.00 2.96
N SER A 167 -5.33 0.38 2.74
CA SER A 167 -4.04 1.09 2.67
C SER A 167 -3.94 2.01 1.44
N VAL A 168 -4.44 1.58 0.28
CA VAL A 168 -4.51 2.44 -0.91
C VAL A 168 -5.57 3.53 -0.73
N ALA A 169 -6.73 3.24 -0.13
CA ALA A 169 -7.76 4.23 0.21
C ALA A 169 -7.25 5.32 1.15
N LEU A 170 -6.43 4.96 2.14
CA LEU A 170 -5.78 5.90 3.04
C LEU A 170 -4.82 6.81 2.27
N VAL A 171 -3.94 6.25 1.44
CA VAL A 171 -3.01 7.04 0.60
C VAL A 171 -3.77 7.97 -0.33
N ALA A 172 -4.80 7.47 -1.00
CA ALA A 172 -5.68 8.26 -1.87
C ALA A 172 -6.32 9.42 -1.12
N GLY A 173 -6.86 9.15 0.07
CA GLY A 173 -7.49 10.17 0.90
C GLY A 173 -6.51 11.24 1.38
N LEU A 174 -5.28 10.87 1.74
CA LEU A 174 -4.24 11.85 2.11
C LEU A 174 -3.81 12.71 0.90
N ILE A 175 -3.72 12.12 -0.29
CA ILE A 175 -3.41 12.86 -1.52
C ILE A 175 -4.55 13.83 -1.86
N GLU A 176 -5.80 13.38 -1.79
CA GLU A 176 -6.98 14.22 -2.04
C GLU A 176 -7.10 15.35 -1.02
N GLU A 177 -6.88 15.07 0.26
CA GLU A 177 -6.85 16.09 1.33
C GLU A 177 -5.76 17.13 1.08
N THR A 178 -4.57 16.69 0.66
CA THR A 178 -3.45 17.58 0.35
C THR A 178 -3.74 18.46 -0.86
N THR A 179 -4.43 17.93 -1.87
CA THR A 179 -4.65 18.61 -3.15
C THR A 179 -5.86 19.55 -3.11
N THR A 180 -6.91 19.16 -2.39
CA THR A 180 -8.20 19.87 -2.37
C THR A 180 -8.46 20.62 -1.07
N ALA A 181 -7.62 20.44 -0.05
CA ALA A 181 -7.83 20.90 1.33
C ALA A 181 -9.12 20.38 1.98
N ARG A 182 -9.78 19.36 1.39
CA ARG A 182 -10.98 18.71 1.93
C ARG A 182 -10.68 17.28 2.32
N VAL A 183 -11.12 16.89 3.51
CA VAL A 183 -11.01 15.50 3.98
C VAL A 183 -12.11 14.69 3.31
N PRO A 184 -11.80 13.69 2.47
CA PRO A 184 -12.82 12.85 1.89
C PRO A 184 -13.47 11.97 2.98
N SER A 185 -14.77 11.72 2.86
CA SER A 185 -15.57 11.04 3.90
C SER A 185 -15.09 9.62 4.21
N TRP A 186 -14.44 8.94 3.26
CA TRP A 186 -13.91 7.59 3.45
C TRP A 186 -12.54 7.54 4.15
N LEU A 187 -11.79 8.65 4.22
CA LEU A 187 -10.45 8.65 4.82
C LEU A 187 -10.47 8.27 6.32
N PRO A 188 -11.35 8.84 7.17
CA PRO A 188 -11.48 8.40 8.56
C PRO A 188 -11.78 6.91 8.69
N ALA A 189 -12.68 6.39 7.84
CA ALA A 189 -13.01 4.97 7.82
C ALA A 189 -11.80 4.11 7.45
N ALA A 190 -10.99 4.50 6.46
CA ALA A 190 -9.78 3.78 6.09
C ALA A 190 -8.71 3.79 7.21
N ILE A 191 -8.54 4.93 7.90
CA ILE A 191 -7.62 5.09 9.02
C ILE A 191 -7.99 4.17 10.20
N VAL A 192 -9.29 4.04 10.50
CA VAL A 192 -9.78 3.24 11.63
C VAL A 192 -9.92 1.75 11.26
N ALA A 193 -10.54 1.45 10.12
CA ALA A 193 -10.77 0.07 9.69
C ALA A 193 -9.48 -0.67 9.35
N GLY A 194 -8.45 0.02 8.84
CA GLY A 194 -7.17 -0.60 8.50
C GLY A 194 -6.57 -1.41 9.65
N PRO A 195 -6.26 -0.77 10.81
CA PRO A 195 -5.77 -1.45 12.01
C PRO A 195 -6.68 -2.54 12.57
N LEU A 196 -8.00 -2.39 12.44
CA LEU A 196 -8.98 -3.39 12.88
C LEU A 196 -9.03 -4.62 11.96
N VAL A 197 -8.73 -4.44 10.67
CA VAL A 197 -8.51 -5.54 9.74
C VAL A 197 -7.16 -6.19 10.02
N ARG A 198 -6.09 -5.41 10.16
CA ARG A 198 -4.75 -5.90 10.52
C ARG A 198 -3.97 -4.86 11.31
N TYR A 199 -3.41 -5.27 12.45
CA TYR A 199 -2.64 -4.40 13.35
C TYR A 199 -1.48 -3.69 12.66
N GLU A 200 -0.86 -4.32 11.65
CA GLU A 200 0.26 -3.74 10.88
C GLU A 200 -0.11 -2.41 10.20
N ASN A 201 -1.40 -2.19 9.88
CA ASN A 201 -1.87 -0.93 9.30
C ASN A 201 -1.74 0.27 10.26
N LEU A 202 -1.48 0.05 11.56
CA LEU A 202 -1.11 1.14 12.48
C LEU A 202 0.13 1.91 11.98
N ALA A 203 1.03 1.26 11.24
CA ALA A 203 2.18 1.90 10.63
C ALA A 203 1.79 3.00 9.62
N LEU A 204 0.62 2.90 8.96
CA LEU A 204 0.10 3.94 8.07
C LEU A 204 -0.82 4.91 8.82
N SER A 205 -1.69 4.38 9.68
CA SER A 205 -2.72 5.16 10.38
C SER A 205 -2.14 6.15 11.39
N LEU A 206 -1.17 5.75 12.22
CA LEU A 206 -0.62 6.65 13.26
C LEU A 206 0.09 7.87 12.66
N PRO A 207 0.99 7.72 11.66
CA PRO A 207 1.55 8.89 10.98
C PRO A 207 0.49 9.71 10.24
N ALA A 208 -0.56 9.10 9.71
CA ALA A 208 -1.65 9.83 9.02
C ALA A 208 -2.40 10.74 10.00
N LEU A 209 -2.69 10.24 11.21
CA LEU A 209 -3.31 11.03 12.28
C LEU A 209 -2.43 12.19 12.71
N ALA A 210 -1.12 11.96 12.89
CA ALA A 210 -0.17 13.02 13.20
C ALA A 210 -0.14 14.08 12.10
N LEU A 211 -0.09 13.68 10.83
CA LEU A 211 -0.12 14.59 9.68
C LEU A 211 -1.41 15.44 9.66
N LEU A 212 -2.58 14.81 9.83
CA LEU A 212 -3.86 15.50 9.87
C LEU A 212 -3.95 16.48 11.04
N ALA A 213 -3.46 16.11 12.22
CA ALA A 213 -3.39 16.99 13.38
C ALA A 213 -2.49 18.21 13.11
N CYS A 214 -1.30 18.00 12.54
CA CYS A 214 -0.38 19.08 12.14
C CYS A 214 -0.96 20.02 11.07
N ARG A 215 -1.96 19.56 10.30
CA ARG A 215 -2.66 20.35 9.28
C ARG A 215 -3.94 21.03 9.79
N GLY A 216 -4.12 21.08 11.11
CA GLY A 216 -5.28 21.74 11.74
C GLY A 216 -6.55 20.89 11.77
N ARG A 217 -6.47 19.59 11.45
CA ARG A 217 -7.60 18.64 11.55
C ARG A 217 -7.56 17.85 12.87
N ALA A 218 -7.14 18.49 13.96
CA ALA A 218 -6.88 17.82 15.25
C ALA A 218 -8.12 17.11 15.83
N ILE A 219 -9.32 17.69 15.71
CA ILE A 219 -10.56 17.07 16.20
C ILE A 219 -10.86 15.77 15.46
N LEU A 220 -10.72 15.77 14.13
CA LEU A 220 -10.90 14.58 13.30
C LEU A 220 -9.85 13.51 13.67
N ALA A 221 -8.59 13.91 13.82
CA ALA A 221 -7.51 13.00 14.23
C ALA A 221 -7.77 12.40 15.62
N ALA A 222 -8.21 13.22 16.58
CA ALA A 222 -8.57 12.77 17.92
C ALA A 222 -9.77 11.81 17.91
N GLY A 223 -10.80 12.10 17.10
CA GLY A 223 -11.95 11.21 16.92
C GLY A 223 -11.56 9.86 16.32
N CYS A 224 -10.69 9.85 15.31
CA CYS A 224 -10.17 8.61 14.73
C CYS A 224 -9.28 7.84 15.72
N LEU A 225 -8.44 8.54 16.49
CA LEU A 225 -7.61 7.94 17.53
C LEU A 225 -8.49 7.32 18.64
N ALA A 226 -9.51 8.02 19.10
CA ALA A 226 -10.48 7.51 20.06
C ALA A 226 -11.19 6.27 19.51
N ALA A 227 -11.64 6.29 18.25
CA ALA A 227 -12.26 5.13 17.61
C ALA A 227 -11.29 3.92 17.50
N LEU A 228 -10.01 4.17 17.20
CA LEU A 228 -8.98 3.12 17.21
C LEU A 228 -8.75 2.54 18.60
N LEU A 229 -8.66 3.39 19.63
CA LEU A 229 -8.50 2.95 21.02
C LEU A 229 -9.73 2.18 21.50
N LEU A 230 -10.93 2.62 21.16
CA LEU A 230 -12.17 1.91 21.48
C LEU A 230 -12.26 0.58 20.74
N GLY A 231 -11.92 0.53 19.45
CA GLY A 231 -11.99 -0.71 18.66
C GLY A 231 -10.94 -1.73 19.08
N LEU A 232 -9.65 -1.34 19.07
CA LEU A 232 -8.55 -2.25 19.41
C LEU A 232 -8.48 -2.51 20.92
N GLY A 233 -8.61 -1.46 21.73
CA GLY A 233 -8.59 -1.59 23.20
C GLY A 233 -9.84 -2.27 23.74
N GLY A 234 -11.01 -1.99 23.18
CA GLY A 234 -12.24 -2.71 23.52
C GLY A 234 -12.16 -4.19 23.18
N PHE A 235 -11.59 -4.54 22.02
CA PHE A 235 -11.33 -5.92 21.68
C PHE A 235 -10.28 -6.57 22.61
N SER A 236 -9.21 -5.87 22.97
CA SER A 236 -8.24 -6.33 23.97
C SER A 236 -8.87 -6.59 25.35
N LEU A 237 -9.76 -5.72 25.81
CA LEU A 237 -10.52 -5.89 27.05
C LEU A 237 -11.48 -7.08 26.96
N TYR A 238 -12.15 -7.26 25.82
CA TYR A 238 -13.00 -8.42 25.56
C TYR A 238 -12.21 -9.74 25.65
N LEU A 239 -11.02 -9.81 25.03
CA LEU A 239 -10.14 -10.97 25.14
C LEU A 239 -9.72 -11.23 26.59
N HIS A 240 -9.28 -10.18 27.29
CA HIS A 240 -8.85 -10.30 28.68
C HIS A 240 -9.99 -10.76 29.60
N GLY A 241 -11.21 -10.26 29.38
CA GLY A 241 -12.41 -10.67 30.11
C GLY A 241 -12.78 -12.14 29.93
N MET A 242 -12.37 -12.77 28.82
CA MET A 242 -12.52 -14.21 28.58
C MET A 242 -11.35 -15.04 29.14
N GLY A 243 -10.43 -14.43 29.90
CA GLY A 243 -9.25 -15.10 30.43
C GLY A 243 -8.11 -15.28 29.41
N LEU A 244 -8.19 -14.63 28.24
CA LEU A 244 -7.13 -14.63 27.24
C LEU A 244 -6.13 -13.47 27.49
N GLY A 245 -5.04 -13.46 26.72
CA GLY A 245 -4.10 -12.34 26.73
C GLY A 245 -4.70 -11.05 26.14
N TRP A 246 -4.02 -9.93 26.37
CA TRP A 246 -4.42 -8.59 25.88
C TRP A 246 -4.42 -8.45 24.35
N VAL A 247 -3.73 -9.34 23.64
CA VAL A 247 -3.57 -9.32 22.18
C VAL A 247 -3.78 -10.74 21.67
N PRO A 248 -4.37 -10.96 20.48
CA PRO A 248 -4.54 -12.29 19.92
C PRO A 248 -3.25 -13.10 19.90
N LEU A 249 -3.37 -14.40 20.18
CA LEU A 249 -2.23 -15.31 20.26
C LEU A 249 -1.45 -15.38 18.95
N SER A 250 -2.14 -15.25 17.81
CA SER A 250 -1.46 -15.23 16.51
C SER A 250 -0.67 -13.96 16.27
N VAL A 251 -1.04 -12.82 16.87
CA VAL A 251 -0.27 -11.57 16.77
C VAL A 251 0.96 -11.63 17.67
N SER A 252 0.80 -12.09 18.92
CA SER A 252 1.92 -12.24 19.85
C SER A 252 2.92 -13.31 19.38
N ALA A 253 2.43 -14.43 18.83
CA ALA A 253 3.30 -15.49 18.28
C ALA A 253 4.00 -15.08 16.97
N LYS A 254 3.35 -14.25 16.13
CA LYS A 254 3.92 -13.83 14.82
C LYS A 254 4.82 -12.59 14.93
N SER A 255 4.68 -11.77 15.99
CA SER A 255 5.50 -10.58 16.24
C SER A 255 6.56 -10.82 17.32
N GLY A 256 7.84 -10.87 16.90
CA GLY A 256 8.98 -11.01 17.81
C GLY A 256 9.19 -9.81 18.75
N VAL A 257 8.61 -8.66 18.43
CA VAL A 257 8.64 -7.45 19.27
C VAL A 257 7.65 -7.59 20.42
N ILE A 258 6.42 -8.02 20.13
CA ILE A 258 5.38 -8.24 21.14
C ILE A 258 5.75 -9.41 22.04
N ALA A 259 6.22 -10.53 21.47
CA ALA A 259 6.72 -11.67 22.26
C ALA A 259 7.90 -11.30 23.18
N GLY A 260 8.76 -10.37 22.75
CA GLY A 260 9.88 -9.86 23.53
C GLY A 260 9.53 -8.74 24.51
N GLY A 261 8.24 -8.56 24.83
CA GLY A 261 7.74 -7.54 25.75
C GLY A 261 7.97 -6.10 25.31
N GLY A 262 8.23 -5.85 24.02
CA GLY A 262 8.55 -4.52 23.50
C GLY A 262 9.93 -3.98 23.91
N SER A 263 10.82 -4.82 24.44
CA SER A 263 12.18 -4.40 24.81
C SER A 263 12.95 -3.81 23.62
N LEU A 264 13.80 -2.81 23.87
CA LEU A 264 14.63 -2.20 22.82
C LEU A 264 15.47 -3.24 22.06
N ALA A 265 15.95 -4.27 22.77
CA ALA A 265 16.68 -5.38 22.18
C ALA A 265 15.83 -6.20 21.19
N SER A 266 14.55 -6.43 21.48
CA SER A 266 13.65 -7.16 20.57
C SER A 266 13.35 -6.35 19.31
N VAL A 267 13.19 -5.02 19.45
CA VAL A 267 13.01 -4.09 18.32
C VAL A 267 14.26 -4.03 17.44
N LEU A 268 15.45 -3.89 18.03
CA LEU A 268 16.72 -3.88 17.29
C LEU A 268 16.97 -5.20 16.56
N ARG A 269 16.66 -6.32 17.21
CA ARG A 269 16.72 -7.65 16.58
C ARG A 269 15.75 -7.76 15.41
N ASN A 270 14.51 -7.30 15.58
CA ASN A 270 13.50 -7.31 14.51
C ASN A 270 13.94 -6.46 13.32
N LEU A 271 14.45 -5.24 13.58
CA LEU A 271 15.02 -4.38 12.56
C LEU A 271 16.13 -5.08 11.78
N ARG A 272 17.10 -5.72 12.47
CA ARG A 272 18.19 -6.45 11.83
C ARG A 272 17.69 -7.59 10.92
N LEU A 273 16.67 -8.32 11.36
CA LEU A 273 16.05 -9.39 10.57
C LEU A 273 15.33 -8.84 9.34
N ASN A 274 14.79 -7.63 9.44
CA ASN A 274 14.04 -6.96 8.38
C ASN A 274 14.92 -6.25 7.34
N LEU A 275 16.20 -5.97 7.61
CA LEU A 275 17.08 -5.24 6.69
C LEU A 275 17.21 -5.91 5.30
N ARG A 276 17.43 -7.23 5.27
CA ARG A 276 17.61 -7.99 4.02
C ARG A 276 16.31 -8.15 3.22
N PRO A 277 15.21 -8.67 3.79
CA PRO A 277 13.95 -8.77 3.05
C PRO A 277 13.35 -7.39 2.75
N GLY A 278 13.64 -6.37 3.56
CA GLY A 278 13.15 -5.00 3.41
C GLY A 278 13.94 -4.09 2.48
N LEU A 279 14.91 -4.60 1.71
CA LEU A 279 15.74 -3.78 0.81
C LEU A 279 14.90 -2.88 -0.12
N GLY A 280 13.81 -3.41 -0.69
CA GLY A 280 12.90 -2.62 -1.52
C GLY A 280 12.32 -1.43 -0.77
N LEU A 281 11.85 -1.63 0.46
CA LEU A 281 11.31 -0.57 1.30
C LEU A 281 12.40 0.42 1.76
N LEU A 282 13.64 -0.04 1.95
CA LEU A 282 14.78 0.85 2.21
C LEU A 282 15.09 1.77 1.02
N PHE A 283 14.96 1.28 -0.23
CA PHE A 283 15.04 2.13 -1.41
C PHE A 283 13.90 3.15 -1.46
N CYS A 284 12.66 2.75 -1.15
CA CYS A 284 11.54 3.68 -1.02
C CYS A 284 11.81 4.74 0.05
N LEU A 285 12.32 4.34 1.22
CA LEU A 285 12.68 5.23 2.32
C LEU A 285 13.74 6.25 1.88
N ALA A 286 14.80 5.80 1.21
CA ALA A 286 15.83 6.68 0.68
C ALA A 286 15.25 7.69 -0.32
N ALA A 287 14.35 7.24 -1.19
CA ALA A 287 13.65 8.11 -2.13
C ALA A 287 12.76 9.15 -1.40
N PHE A 288 12.00 8.76 -0.38
CA PHE A 288 11.20 9.69 0.42
C PHE A 288 12.04 10.74 1.14
N VAL A 289 13.16 10.32 1.75
CA VAL A 289 14.12 11.24 2.39
C VAL A 289 14.71 12.21 1.35
N ALA A 290 15.06 11.73 0.17
CA ALA A 290 15.56 12.57 -0.92
C ALA A 290 14.49 13.58 -1.39
N VAL A 291 13.24 13.17 -1.55
CA VAL A 291 12.12 14.08 -1.90
C VAL A 291 11.90 15.12 -0.81
N ALA A 292 11.92 14.72 0.47
CA ALA A 292 11.74 15.63 1.60
C ALA A 292 12.83 16.71 1.67
N ARG A 293 14.07 16.37 1.27
CA ARG A 293 15.20 17.31 1.23
C ARG A 293 15.23 18.24 0.02
N ARG A 294 14.55 17.89 -1.09
CA ARG A 294 14.48 18.74 -2.29
C ARG A 294 13.59 19.96 -2.06
N PRO A 295 13.76 21.06 -2.83
CA PRO A 295 12.86 22.21 -2.82
C PRO A 295 11.51 21.83 -3.47
N ARG A 296 10.69 21.10 -2.71
CA ARG A 296 9.31 20.72 -3.04
C ARG A 296 8.33 21.53 -2.22
N THR A 297 7.04 21.46 -2.58
CA THR A 297 5.99 22.11 -1.80
C THR A 297 5.98 21.54 -0.37
N PRO A 298 5.63 22.33 0.66
CA PRO A 298 5.50 21.83 2.03
C PRO A 298 4.54 20.64 2.13
N ALA A 299 3.49 20.65 1.29
CA ALA A 299 2.54 19.57 1.10
C ALA A 299 3.19 18.24 0.65
N ASP A 300 3.96 18.26 -0.44
CA ASP A 300 4.66 17.07 -0.96
C ASP A 300 5.70 16.56 0.06
N ARG A 301 6.39 17.47 0.76
CA ARG A 301 7.35 17.11 1.82
C ARG A 301 6.68 16.40 2.99
N ALA A 302 5.53 16.89 3.44
CA ALA A 302 4.80 16.27 4.53
C ALA A 302 4.28 14.87 4.17
N LEU A 303 3.83 14.66 2.93
CA LEU A 303 3.45 13.33 2.43
C LEU A 303 4.66 12.38 2.33
N ALA A 304 5.83 12.88 1.90
CA ALA A 304 7.06 12.09 1.88
C ALA A 304 7.50 11.68 3.30
N LEU A 305 7.41 12.60 4.27
CA LEU A 305 7.71 12.31 5.68
C LEU A 305 6.72 11.31 6.29
N TRP A 306 5.44 11.42 5.95
CA TRP A 306 4.43 10.44 6.33
C TRP A 306 4.77 9.03 5.81
N ALA A 307 5.10 8.92 4.53
CA ALA A 307 5.45 7.64 3.92
C ALA A 307 6.77 7.07 4.50
N ALA A 308 7.76 7.92 4.74
CA ALA A 308 9.00 7.53 5.42
C ALA A 308 8.73 7.00 6.83
N ALA A 309 7.87 7.68 7.62
CA ALA A 309 7.48 7.24 8.95
C ALA A 309 6.77 5.87 8.90
N ALA A 310 5.89 5.65 7.93
CA ALA A 310 5.22 4.36 7.76
C ALA A 310 6.20 3.21 7.45
N VAL A 311 7.16 3.45 6.55
CA VAL A 311 8.22 2.47 6.24
C VAL A 311 9.05 2.17 7.48
N VAL A 312 9.47 3.19 8.23
CA VAL A 312 10.26 3.01 9.46
C VAL A 312 9.47 2.20 10.49
N LEU A 313 8.20 2.52 10.73
CA LEU A 313 7.36 1.77 11.67
C LEU A 313 7.22 0.30 11.25
N HIS A 314 7.05 0.02 9.95
CA HIS A 314 7.04 -1.36 9.46
C HIS A 314 8.39 -2.05 9.63
N MET A 315 9.53 -1.37 9.37
CA MET A 315 10.86 -1.94 9.60
C MET A 315 11.08 -2.32 11.07
N LEU A 316 10.59 -1.48 12.00
CA LEU A 316 10.80 -1.65 13.44
C LEU A 316 9.92 -2.74 14.04
N VAL A 317 8.64 -2.79 13.67
CA VAL A 317 7.63 -3.62 14.35
C VAL A 317 7.02 -4.68 13.45
N GLY A 318 7.01 -4.44 12.14
CA GLY A 318 6.47 -5.36 11.15
C GLY A 318 7.37 -6.57 10.92
N ARG A 319 6.86 -7.50 10.11
CA ARG A 319 7.54 -8.72 9.68
C ARG A 319 7.45 -8.82 8.16
N PHE A 320 8.43 -9.48 7.57
CA PHE A 320 8.46 -9.78 6.15
C PHE A 320 8.23 -11.26 5.86
N GLY A 321 7.76 -11.52 4.64
CA GLY A 321 7.74 -12.84 4.03
C GLY A 321 6.42 -13.58 4.18
N TRP A 322 6.48 -14.89 3.94
CA TRP A 322 5.32 -15.79 3.84
C TRP A 322 4.28 -15.30 2.82
N PHE A 323 4.43 -15.70 1.55
CA PHE A 323 3.62 -15.20 0.42
C PHE A 323 3.64 -13.66 0.26
N PHE A 324 4.65 -12.99 0.84
CA PHE A 324 4.83 -11.52 0.86
C PHE A 324 3.65 -10.75 1.47
N ARG A 325 2.84 -11.41 2.30
CA ARG A 325 1.55 -10.87 2.74
C ARG A 325 1.67 -9.78 3.80
N TYR A 326 2.71 -9.80 4.63
CA TYR A 326 2.83 -8.90 5.78
C TYR A 326 3.32 -7.50 5.41
N GLU A 327 4.14 -7.41 4.37
CA GLU A 327 4.76 -6.17 3.89
C GLU A 327 3.97 -5.52 2.75
N ILE A 328 3.01 -6.23 2.15
CA ILE A 328 2.39 -5.82 0.88
C ILE A 328 1.66 -4.48 0.99
N TYR A 329 1.03 -4.22 2.13
CA TYR A 329 0.26 -3.01 2.39
C TYR A 329 1.14 -1.76 2.38
N VAL A 330 2.32 -1.80 3.02
CA VAL A 330 3.27 -0.69 3.05
C VAL A 330 4.05 -0.60 1.74
N TRP A 331 4.29 -1.73 1.08
CA TRP A 331 4.90 -1.79 -0.25
C TRP A 331 4.06 -1.06 -1.29
N ILE A 332 2.79 -1.43 -1.46
CA ILE A 332 1.91 -0.79 -2.44
C ILE A 332 1.66 0.68 -2.10
N SER A 333 1.45 1.02 -0.81
CA SER A 333 1.33 2.42 -0.38
C SER A 333 2.57 3.24 -0.71
N SER A 334 3.76 2.66 -0.57
CA SER A 334 5.02 3.32 -0.91
C SER A 334 5.16 3.55 -2.40
N LEU A 335 4.88 2.54 -3.23
CA LEU A 335 4.93 2.67 -4.69
C LEU A 335 3.96 3.73 -5.21
N VAL A 336 2.71 3.72 -4.73
CA VAL A 336 1.69 4.70 -5.10
C VAL A 336 2.11 6.12 -4.68
N MET A 337 2.64 6.27 -3.47
CA MET A 337 3.13 7.57 -3.02
C MET A 337 4.32 8.07 -3.85
N LEU A 338 5.24 7.18 -4.24
CA LEU A 338 6.35 7.55 -5.13
C LEU A 338 5.84 7.99 -6.50
N ILE A 339 4.89 7.25 -7.10
CA ILE A 339 4.27 7.64 -8.37
C ILE A 339 3.67 9.05 -8.25
N PHE A 340 2.93 9.34 -7.18
CA PHE A 340 2.38 10.67 -6.94
C PHE A 340 3.46 11.75 -6.74
N LEU A 341 4.49 11.50 -5.93
CA LEU A 341 5.56 12.46 -5.67
C LEU A 341 6.45 12.72 -6.89
N PHE A 342 6.54 11.77 -7.82
CA PHE A 342 7.30 11.90 -9.07
C PHE A 342 6.42 12.17 -10.30
N ARG A 343 5.13 12.50 -10.11
CA ARG A 343 4.18 12.78 -11.20
C ARG A 343 4.68 13.79 -12.24
N ASP A 344 5.33 14.87 -11.81
CA ASP A 344 5.86 15.92 -12.70
C ASP A 344 6.96 15.38 -13.65
N ALA A 345 7.76 14.41 -13.19
CA ALA A 345 8.79 13.77 -14.00
C ALA A 345 8.19 12.77 -15.01
N LEU A 346 7.07 12.14 -14.65
CA LEU A 346 6.36 11.18 -15.50
C LEU A 346 5.58 11.88 -16.63
N THR A 347 5.07 13.09 -16.40
CA THR A 347 4.32 13.87 -17.40
C THR A 347 5.21 14.73 -18.28
N GLY A 348 6.54 14.74 -18.07
CA GLY A 348 7.47 15.50 -18.89
C GLY A 348 7.30 17.03 -18.78
N SER A 349 6.63 17.51 -17.73
CA SER A 349 6.45 18.94 -17.46
C SER A 349 7.52 19.40 -16.46
N PRO A 350 8.69 19.91 -16.92
CA PRO A 350 9.66 20.49 -16.02
C PRO A 350 9.04 21.73 -15.38
N ARG A 351 8.82 21.70 -14.06
CA ARG A 351 8.68 22.96 -13.32
C ARG A 351 9.96 23.75 -13.57
N PRO A 352 9.89 25.00 -14.06
CA PRO A 352 11.09 25.81 -14.20
C PRO A 352 11.74 25.88 -12.82
N TRP A 353 13.01 25.50 -12.78
CA TRP A 353 13.86 25.59 -11.60
C TRP A 353 13.84 27.03 -11.11
N ARG A 354 12.92 27.36 -10.21
CA ARG A 354 13.03 28.60 -9.44
C ARG A 354 14.12 28.33 -8.42
N CYS A 355 15.37 28.57 -8.83
CA CYS A 355 16.41 28.93 -7.90
C CYS A 355 15.84 30.05 -7.03
N CYS A 356 15.54 29.76 -5.77
CA CYS A 356 15.38 30.79 -4.75
C CYS A 356 16.75 31.45 -4.55
N SER A 357 17.13 32.32 -5.49
CA SER A 357 18.08 33.39 -5.26
C SER A 357 17.29 34.68 -5.06
N SER A 358 16.56 34.74 -3.96
CA SER A 358 16.13 36.01 -3.38
C SER A 358 16.21 35.88 -1.87
N TRP A 359 17.44 35.84 -1.38
CA TRP A 359 17.72 36.41 -0.07
C TRP A 359 17.39 37.91 -0.13
N PRO A 360 16.77 38.49 0.90
CA PRO A 360 16.58 39.93 0.97
C PRO A 360 17.95 40.57 1.26
N ALA A 361 18.68 40.92 0.21
CA ALA A 361 19.85 41.78 0.35
C ALA A 361 19.36 43.22 0.57
N ALA A 362 19.69 43.71 1.77
CA ALA A 362 19.90 45.12 2.09
C ALA A 362 18.71 46.08 1.90
N ALA A 363 18.05 46.37 3.02
CA ALA A 363 17.46 47.68 3.27
C ALA A 363 18.57 48.74 3.25
N THR A 364 18.82 49.35 2.09
CA THR A 364 19.59 50.58 1.96
C THR A 364 18.65 51.73 1.66
N TRP A 365 18.35 52.47 2.73
CA TRP A 365 18.29 53.93 2.81
C TRP A 365 17.91 54.69 1.53
N ALA A 366 16.71 55.28 1.58
CA ALA A 366 16.28 56.36 0.70
C ALA A 366 17.20 57.59 0.84
N PRO A 367 17.30 58.39 -0.23
CA PRO A 367 17.07 59.82 -0.03
C PRO A 367 16.05 60.38 -1.04
N TRP A 368 15.09 61.08 -0.45
CA TRP A 368 14.30 62.19 -0.99
C TRP A 368 14.89 62.90 -2.23
N ARG A 369 14.13 62.95 -3.33
CA ARG A 369 14.03 64.11 -4.25
C ARG A 369 12.61 64.22 -4.83
N SER A 370 12.16 65.46 -4.94
CA SER A 370 10.81 65.94 -5.25
C SER A 370 10.53 66.04 -6.77
N PRO A 371 9.28 66.34 -7.20
CA PRO A 371 8.73 65.93 -8.50
C PRO A 371 8.89 66.98 -9.60
N ARG A 372 8.91 66.55 -10.88
CA ARG A 372 8.49 67.36 -12.04
C ARG A 372 8.26 66.54 -13.33
N SER A 373 7.11 66.85 -13.96
CA SER A 373 6.74 66.85 -15.38
C SER A 373 6.79 65.57 -16.24
N ALA A 374 5.60 65.16 -16.69
CA ALA A 374 5.32 64.45 -17.96
C ALA A 374 5.23 65.45 -19.14
N PRO A 375 4.83 65.07 -20.36
CA PRO A 375 5.26 63.95 -21.23
C PRO A 375 5.66 64.45 -22.64
N THR A 376 6.38 63.64 -23.44
CA THR A 376 6.39 63.80 -24.90
C THR A 376 6.40 62.48 -25.65
N THR A 377 5.56 62.47 -26.68
CA THR A 377 5.26 61.51 -27.73
C THR A 377 6.39 61.31 -28.75
N SER A 378 6.53 60.10 -29.30
CA SER A 378 6.58 59.80 -30.76
C SER A 378 7.04 58.34 -30.99
N THR A 379 6.21 57.48 -31.59
CA THR A 379 6.08 57.11 -33.02
C THR A 379 7.23 56.29 -33.64
N SER A 380 6.86 55.05 -33.99
CA SER A 380 7.09 54.33 -35.26
C SER A 380 8.47 53.78 -35.70
N SER A 381 8.32 52.65 -36.40
CA SER A 381 9.19 51.99 -37.41
C SER A 381 10.16 50.94 -36.84
N SER A 382 9.89 49.64 -36.99
CA SER A 382 9.92 48.80 -38.20
C SER A 382 11.30 48.75 -38.86
N THR A 383 12.10 47.73 -38.53
CA THR A 383 13.05 47.17 -39.49
C THR A 383 13.23 45.68 -39.27
N ARG A 384 13.11 44.96 -40.37
CA ARG A 384 13.18 43.51 -40.54
C ARG A 384 14.55 43.22 -41.15
N CYS A 385 15.37 42.38 -40.51
CA CYS A 385 16.55 41.73 -41.08
C CYS A 385 16.62 40.32 -40.46
N THR A 386 16.20 39.26 -41.15
CA THR A 386 17.03 38.37 -42.01
C THR A 386 18.34 37.92 -41.38
N GLY A 387 18.50 36.60 -41.21
CA GLY A 387 19.78 35.96 -41.49
C GLY A 387 20.31 34.97 -40.47
N SER A 388 20.39 33.72 -40.93
CA SER A 388 21.37 32.68 -40.57
C SER A 388 21.19 31.86 -39.27
N ARG A 389 20.74 30.61 -39.48
CA ARG A 389 21.07 29.44 -38.66
C ARG A 389 22.52 29.02 -38.94
N PRO A 390 23.27 28.52 -37.95
CA PRO A 390 24.39 27.63 -38.19
C PRO A 390 23.96 26.16 -38.07
N THR A 391 24.50 25.39 -39.00
CA THR A 391 24.42 23.95 -39.21
C THR A 391 25.09 23.15 -38.10
N SER A 392 24.45 22.02 -37.77
CA SER A 392 24.91 20.95 -36.89
C SER A 392 26.07 20.15 -37.49
N MET A 393 27.15 19.97 -36.73
CA MET A 393 28.16 18.91 -36.94
C MET A 393 27.65 17.57 -36.38
N PRO A 394 27.89 16.43 -37.05
CA PRO A 394 27.57 15.11 -36.50
C PRO A 394 28.76 14.53 -35.72
N LEU A 395 28.53 14.19 -34.45
CA LEU A 395 29.45 13.36 -33.65
C LEU A 395 29.19 11.88 -33.96
N ARG A 396 30.21 11.23 -34.52
CA ARG A 396 30.33 9.77 -34.64
C ARG A 396 30.34 9.13 -33.25
N TRP A 397 29.49 8.13 -33.04
CA TRP A 397 29.63 7.15 -31.97
C TRP A 397 30.16 5.86 -32.57
N GLU A 398 31.37 5.47 -32.17
CA GLU A 398 31.95 4.16 -32.44
C GLU A 398 31.28 3.11 -31.56
N SER A 399 30.76 2.07 -32.21
CA SER A 399 30.20 0.88 -31.59
C SER A 399 31.31 -0.14 -31.33
N THR A 400 31.64 -0.38 -30.06
CA THR A 400 32.46 -1.54 -29.67
C THR A 400 31.53 -2.67 -29.24
N ILE A 401 31.31 -3.61 -30.14
CA ILE A 401 30.72 -4.92 -29.86
C ILE A 401 31.87 -5.84 -29.42
N SER A 402 31.84 -6.33 -28.19
CA SER A 402 32.65 -7.48 -27.78
C SER A 402 31.73 -8.67 -27.56
N ALA A 403 31.88 -9.66 -28.43
CA ALA A 403 31.27 -10.97 -28.33
C ALA A 403 31.92 -11.74 -27.18
N TRP A 404 31.11 -12.36 -26.32
CA TRP A 404 31.55 -13.45 -25.47
C TRP A 404 30.74 -14.70 -25.77
N SER A 405 31.50 -15.78 -25.87
CA SER A 405 31.22 -17.07 -26.49
C SER A 405 30.26 -17.95 -25.71
N ARG A 406 29.49 -18.75 -26.47
CA ARG A 406 28.74 -19.93 -26.02
C ARG A 406 29.71 -20.98 -25.48
N THR A 407 29.40 -21.53 -24.31
CA THR A 407 29.44 -22.98 -23.97
C THR A 407 29.17 -23.15 -22.48
N GLY A 408 28.13 -23.90 -22.12
CA GLY A 408 27.82 -24.21 -20.72
C GLY A 408 26.44 -24.81 -20.53
N THR A 409 26.26 -26.06 -20.95
CA THR A 409 25.11 -26.91 -20.59
C THR A 409 25.07 -27.15 -19.08
N PRO A 410 23.95 -26.94 -18.38
CA PRO A 410 23.78 -27.44 -17.02
C PRO A 410 23.20 -28.87 -17.05
N THR A 411 24.01 -29.84 -16.66
CA THR A 411 23.58 -31.21 -16.37
C THR A 411 22.70 -31.24 -15.12
N THR A 412 21.49 -31.76 -15.29
CA THR A 412 20.54 -32.15 -14.26
C THR A 412 21.01 -33.44 -13.56
N SER A 413 21.17 -33.40 -12.24
CA SER A 413 21.20 -34.61 -11.41
C SER A 413 20.32 -34.42 -10.18
N TRP A 414 19.08 -34.91 -10.29
CA TRP A 414 18.15 -35.05 -9.17
C TRP A 414 18.50 -36.34 -8.42
N THR A 415 19.09 -36.22 -7.22
CA THR A 415 19.18 -37.35 -6.28
C THR A 415 17.87 -37.44 -5.49
N SER A 416 17.06 -38.43 -5.81
CA SER A 416 15.86 -38.82 -5.07
C SER A 416 16.24 -39.40 -3.70
N ARG A 417 15.92 -38.69 -2.60
CA ARG A 417 15.85 -39.30 -1.27
C ARG A 417 14.42 -39.75 -1.00
N VAL A 418 14.22 -41.06 -1.13
CA VAL A 418 13.01 -41.78 -0.71
C VAL A 418 12.97 -41.81 0.81
N TRP A 419 11.93 -41.22 1.41
CA TRP A 419 11.61 -41.40 2.82
C TRP A 419 10.75 -42.67 2.99
N PRO A 420 11.06 -43.57 3.93
CA PRO A 420 10.34 -44.83 4.08
C PRO A 420 8.95 -44.64 4.72
N ARG A 421 7.96 -45.37 4.19
CA ARG A 421 6.59 -45.49 4.73
C ARG A 421 6.60 -46.13 6.14
N PRO A 422 5.73 -45.70 7.08
CA PRO A 422 5.54 -46.42 8.33
C PRO A 422 4.72 -47.69 8.10
N ARG A 423 5.25 -48.84 8.55
CA ARG A 423 4.55 -50.13 8.57
C ARG A 423 3.45 -50.13 9.63
N ARG A 424 2.28 -50.65 9.26
CA ARG A 424 1.22 -51.12 10.17
C ARG A 424 1.78 -52.16 11.14
N ALA A 425 1.51 -52.01 12.43
CA ALA A 425 1.59 -53.09 13.41
C ALA A 425 0.21 -53.24 14.07
N MET A 426 -0.41 -54.39 13.86
CA MET A 426 -1.57 -54.87 14.62
C MET A 426 -1.09 -55.97 15.57
N ARG A 427 -1.62 -55.91 16.80
CA ARG A 427 -1.96 -56.99 17.76
C ARG A 427 -0.89 -57.62 18.66
N GLY A 428 -1.33 -57.74 19.92
CA GLY A 428 -0.79 -58.56 21.02
C GLY A 428 -0.01 -57.72 22.02
N GLY A 429 -0.32 -57.59 23.31
CA GLY A 429 -1.25 -58.28 24.20
C GLY A 429 -0.65 -58.20 25.62
N ALA A 430 -1.52 -57.93 26.60
CA ALA A 430 -1.37 -58.20 28.04
C ALA A 430 -0.47 -57.33 28.96
N ARG A 431 -1.16 -56.86 30.02
CA ARG A 431 -0.80 -56.74 31.45
C ARG A 431 -0.03 -55.51 31.99
N ALA A 432 -0.82 -54.75 32.77
CA ALA A 432 -0.64 -54.41 34.19
C ALA A 432 0.64 -53.68 34.65
N GLY A 433 0.44 -52.51 35.28
CA GLY A 433 1.47 -51.88 36.11
C GLY A 433 1.07 -50.48 36.57
N ARG A 434 0.93 -50.31 37.88
CA ARG A 434 0.51 -49.09 38.59
C ARG A 434 1.53 -47.94 38.54
N ALA A 435 0.99 -46.75 38.80
CA ALA A 435 1.50 -45.67 39.65
C ALA A 435 2.65 -44.77 39.16
N GLY A 436 2.41 -43.46 39.32
CA GLY A 436 3.34 -42.61 40.07
C GLY A 436 3.77 -41.31 39.40
N TRP A 437 3.12 -40.22 39.84
CA TRP A 437 3.51 -38.81 39.78
C TRP A 437 3.34 -38.06 38.45
#